data_AF-A0A2E6GZ32-F1
#
_entry.id   AF-A0A2E6GZ32-F1
#
_cell.length_a   1.000
_cell.length_b   1.000
_cell.length_c   1.000
_cell.angle_alpha   90.00
_cell.angle_beta   90.00
_cell.angle_gamma   90.00
#
_symmetry.space_group_name_H-M   'P 1'
#
loop_
_entity.id
_entity.type
_entity.pdbx_description
1 polymer ?
#
loop_
_entity_poly.entity_id
_entity_poly.type
_entity_poly.pdbx_seq_one_letter_code
_entity_poly.pdbx_strand_id
1 'polypeptide(L)'
;MRIIPTILLYFLTITLAHSAMNPLVGCLGREELRLHKSKRTGPVYKLNQIFLNDLVGAGDITLKKEYYLKVCVSPVFTPSVDLMREVLLDGEKVFILSNRVTNASIRNFQLSTIQEIKRRIPHIFFSYLSDLQSRTATPDCLTKYIPDLRYFQNRFKYLENELGTTQLINEKRRIKNIFNSLKEFQNIRKKCQEDKKQRDKKANKS
;
A
#
# COMPACT_ATOMS: atom_id res chain seq x y z
N MET A 1 -13.96 -71.37 -17.46
CA MET A 1 -13.34 -70.35 -18.31
C MET A 1 -14.28 -69.16 -18.43
N ARG A 2 -14.02 -68.06 -17.70
CA ARG A 2 -14.33 -66.66 -18.06
C ARG A 2 -13.90 -65.76 -16.89
N ILE A 3 -12.86 -64.99 -17.17
CA ILE A 3 -12.14 -64.10 -16.25
C ILE A 3 -12.79 -62.71 -16.36
N ILE A 4 -12.94 -62.09 -15.20
CA ILE A 4 -13.47 -60.75 -14.91
C ILE A 4 -12.68 -59.66 -15.68
N PRO A 5 -13.29 -58.65 -16.32
CA PRO A 5 -12.56 -57.46 -16.71
C PRO A 5 -12.51 -56.50 -15.51
N THR A 6 -11.36 -56.53 -14.87
CA THR A 6 -10.71 -55.48 -14.08
C THR A 6 -11.01 -54.05 -14.56
N ILE A 7 -11.71 -53.29 -13.72
CA ILE A 7 -11.15 -52.10 -13.04
C ILE A 7 -9.94 -51.53 -13.79
N LEU A 8 -10.20 -50.70 -14.81
CA LEU A 8 -9.21 -49.83 -15.43
C LEU A 8 -8.97 -48.65 -14.47
N LEU A 9 -8.10 -48.96 -13.52
CA LEU A 9 -7.51 -48.07 -12.54
C LEU A 9 -6.69 -46.98 -13.26
N TYR A 10 -6.83 -45.75 -12.78
CA TYR A 10 -5.73 -44.80 -12.57
C TYR A 10 -4.85 -44.40 -13.77
N PHE A 11 -4.99 -43.14 -14.17
CA PHE A 11 -4.11 -42.04 -13.76
C PHE A 11 -4.41 -40.88 -14.72
N LEU A 12 -5.58 -40.25 -14.53
CA LEU A 12 -5.72 -38.87 -14.97
C LEU A 12 -4.89 -38.06 -13.96
N THR A 13 -3.57 -38.02 -14.16
CA THR A 13 -2.70 -37.07 -13.47
C THR A 13 -3.19 -35.70 -13.88
N ILE A 14 -4.06 -35.12 -13.06
CA ILE A 14 -4.33 -33.69 -13.05
C ILE A 14 -2.97 -33.07 -12.75
N THR A 15 -2.25 -32.69 -13.79
CA THR A 15 -1.16 -31.73 -13.66
C THR A 15 -1.83 -30.47 -13.18
N LEU A 16 -1.87 -30.27 -11.86
CA LEU A 16 -2.15 -28.98 -11.25
C LEU A 16 -1.13 -28.03 -11.85
N ALA A 17 -1.55 -27.29 -12.88
CA ALA A 17 -0.83 -26.14 -13.37
C ALA A 17 -0.82 -25.14 -12.22
N HIS A 18 0.16 -25.26 -11.33
CA HIS A 18 0.47 -24.27 -10.33
C HIS A 18 1.02 -23.07 -11.11
N SER A 19 0.11 -22.23 -11.59
CA SER A 19 0.47 -20.90 -12.06
C SER A 19 1.23 -20.25 -10.90
N ALA A 20 2.52 -19.98 -11.13
CA ALA A 20 3.36 -19.37 -10.12
C ALA A 20 2.72 -18.05 -9.70
N MET A 21 2.20 -18.02 -8.48
CA MET A 21 1.50 -16.86 -7.95
C MET A 21 2.40 -15.63 -8.07
N ASN A 22 1.85 -14.54 -8.59
CA ASN A 22 2.57 -13.29 -8.75
C ASN A 22 3.28 -12.91 -7.42
N PRO A 23 4.61 -12.66 -7.41
CA PRO A 23 5.37 -12.48 -6.17
C PRO A 23 4.90 -11.31 -5.31
N LEU A 24 4.41 -10.23 -5.93
CA LEU A 24 3.89 -9.04 -5.25
C LEU A 24 2.54 -9.34 -4.61
N VAL A 25 1.62 -9.96 -5.35
CA VAL A 25 0.31 -10.38 -4.81
C VAL A 25 0.50 -11.37 -3.66
N GLY A 26 1.42 -12.33 -3.79
CA GLY A 26 1.75 -13.26 -2.71
C GLY A 26 2.30 -12.58 -1.45
N CYS A 27 3.11 -11.52 -1.64
CA CYS A 27 3.63 -10.70 -0.55
C CYS A 27 2.51 -9.93 0.20
N LEU A 28 1.63 -9.24 -0.54
CA LEU A 28 0.49 -8.53 0.04
C LEU A 28 -0.54 -9.48 0.68
N GLY A 29 -0.73 -10.68 0.10
CA GLY A 29 -1.59 -11.72 0.66
C GLY A 29 -1.07 -12.26 2.00
N ARG A 30 0.26 -12.36 2.17
CA ARG A 30 0.86 -12.69 3.48
C ARG A 30 0.66 -11.58 4.50
N GLU A 31 0.76 -10.31 4.08
CA GLU A 31 0.43 -9.19 4.95
C GLU A 31 -1.04 -9.25 5.39
N GLU A 32 -1.96 -9.50 4.46
CA GLU A 32 -3.39 -9.65 4.72
C GLU A 32 -3.65 -10.73 5.76
N LEU A 33 -3.08 -11.92 5.55
CA LEU A 33 -3.21 -13.04 6.47
C LEU A 33 -2.72 -12.67 7.88
N ARG A 34 -1.60 -11.96 7.98
CA ARG A 34 -1.05 -11.51 9.27
C ARG A 34 -1.96 -10.49 9.95
N LEU A 35 -2.50 -9.52 9.20
CA LEU A 35 -3.42 -8.51 9.72
C LEU A 35 -4.73 -9.15 10.20
N HIS A 36 -5.28 -10.07 9.40
CA HIS A 36 -6.48 -10.82 9.74
C HIS A 36 -6.30 -11.69 10.99
N LYS A 37 -5.22 -12.49 11.07
CA LYS A 37 -4.91 -13.33 12.25
C LYS A 37 -4.75 -12.51 13.53
N SER A 38 -4.16 -11.32 13.42
CA SER A 38 -3.99 -10.42 14.56
C SER A 38 -5.22 -9.55 14.86
N LYS A 39 -6.34 -9.76 14.15
CA LYS A 39 -7.58 -8.96 14.22
C LYS A 39 -7.31 -7.45 14.11
N ARG A 40 -6.24 -7.08 13.42
CA ARG A 40 -5.81 -5.68 13.28
C ARG A 40 -6.63 -5.02 12.17
N THR A 41 -7.49 -4.11 12.56
CA THR A 41 -8.23 -3.23 11.64
C THR A 41 -7.61 -1.83 11.61
N GLY A 42 -7.76 -1.12 10.50
CA GLY A 42 -7.36 0.28 10.39
C GLY A 42 -6.61 0.66 9.12
N PRO A 43 -5.85 1.78 9.14
CA PRO A 43 -5.26 2.35 7.94
C PRO A 43 -4.40 1.36 7.14
N VAL A 44 -3.57 0.56 7.82
CA VAL A 44 -2.72 -0.44 7.14
C VAL A 44 -3.55 -1.56 6.50
N TYR A 45 -4.59 -2.05 7.19
CA TYR A 45 -5.49 -3.06 6.64
C TYR A 45 -6.23 -2.57 5.41
N LYS A 46 -6.82 -1.36 5.49
CA LYS A 46 -7.48 -0.73 4.33
C LYS A 46 -6.51 -0.51 3.17
N LEU A 47 -5.29 -0.05 3.45
CA LEU A 47 -4.26 0.16 2.44
C LEU A 47 -3.90 -1.14 1.72
N ASN A 48 -3.69 -2.21 2.47
CA ASN A 48 -3.39 -3.53 1.90
C ASN A 48 -4.54 -4.04 1.01
N GLN A 49 -5.78 -3.88 1.46
CA GLN A 49 -6.98 -4.23 0.69
C GLN A 49 -7.08 -3.45 -0.64
N ILE A 50 -6.78 -2.15 -0.64
CA ILE A 50 -6.74 -1.35 -1.86
C ILE A 50 -5.74 -1.94 -2.86
N PHE A 51 -4.50 -2.20 -2.44
CA PHE A 51 -3.49 -2.75 -3.34
C PHE A 51 -3.79 -4.17 -3.82
N LEU A 52 -4.31 -5.03 -2.95
CA LEU A 52 -4.70 -6.39 -3.34
C LEU A 52 -5.79 -6.36 -4.40
N ASN A 53 -6.83 -5.55 -4.20
CA ASN A 53 -7.93 -5.46 -5.16
C ASN A 53 -7.46 -4.91 -6.51
N ASP A 54 -6.60 -3.89 -6.51
CA ASP A 54 -6.06 -3.31 -7.75
C ASP A 54 -5.11 -4.31 -8.47
N LEU A 55 -4.27 -5.07 -7.75
CA LEU A 55 -3.22 -5.90 -8.36
C LEU A 55 -3.66 -7.33 -8.69
N VAL A 56 -4.61 -7.91 -7.96
CA VAL A 56 -5.14 -9.26 -8.26
C VAL A 56 -5.83 -9.27 -9.63
N GLY A 57 -6.58 -8.23 -9.95
CA GLY A 57 -7.27 -8.10 -11.24
C GLY A 57 -6.34 -7.76 -12.41
N ALA A 58 -5.17 -7.18 -12.15
CA ALA A 58 -4.29 -6.60 -13.15
C ALA A 58 -3.40 -7.61 -13.90
N GLY A 59 -3.42 -8.89 -13.51
CA GLY A 59 -2.52 -9.91 -14.06
C GLY A 59 -1.10 -9.84 -13.50
N ASP A 60 -0.10 -10.27 -14.28
CA ASP A 60 1.29 -10.46 -13.80
C ASP A 60 2.11 -9.15 -13.75
N ILE A 61 1.64 -8.17 -12.98
CA ILE A 61 2.37 -6.95 -12.61
C ILE A 61 3.16 -7.24 -11.34
N THR A 62 4.48 -7.06 -11.36
CA THR A 62 5.32 -7.24 -10.18
C THR A 62 6.28 -6.07 -10.01
N LEU A 63 7.11 -6.10 -8.96
CA LEU A 63 8.10 -5.05 -8.70
C LEU A 63 9.44 -5.42 -9.33
N LYS A 64 10.25 -4.40 -9.71
CA LYS A 64 11.67 -4.66 -9.96
C LYS A 64 12.32 -5.22 -8.71
N LYS A 65 13.38 -6.00 -8.89
CA LYS A 65 14.05 -6.74 -7.80
C LYS A 65 14.43 -5.82 -6.64
N GLU A 66 14.98 -4.64 -6.91
CA GLU A 66 15.39 -3.66 -5.91
C GLU A 66 14.22 -3.13 -5.07
N TYR A 67 13.04 -2.93 -5.65
CA TYR A 67 11.85 -2.51 -4.92
C TYR A 67 11.18 -3.68 -4.23
N TYR A 68 11.17 -4.88 -4.85
CA TYR A 68 10.66 -6.09 -4.21
C TYR A 68 11.38 -6.37 -2.89
N LEU A 69 12.72 -6.24 -2.86
CA LEU A 69 13.50 -6.41 -1.64
C LEU A 69 13.08 -5.42 -0.55
N LYS A 70 12.95 -4.14 -0.90
CA LYS A 70 12.52 -3.07 0.02
C LYS A 70 11.09 -3.22 0.52
N VAL A 71 10.18 -3.79 -0.28
CA VAL A 71 8.75 -3.86 0.03
C VAL A 71 8.38 -5.19 0.70
N CYS A 72 8.97 -6.30 0.27
CA CYS A 72 8.50 -7.63 0.62
C CYS A 72 9.48 -8.47 1.44
N VAL A 73 10.78 -8.17 1.38
CA VAL A 73 11.81 -8.98 2.06
C VAL A 73 12.31 -8.28 3.32
N SER A 74 12.71 -7.02 3.20
CA SER A 74 13.22 -6.22 4.31
C SER A 74 12.46 -4.89 4.40
N PRO A 75 11.14 -4.92 4.67
CA PRO A 75 10.36 -3.71 4.75
C PRO A 75 10.71 -2.89 5.99
N VAL A 76 10.77 -1.57 5.80
CA VAL A 76 10.90 -0.59 6.88
C VAL A 76 9.55 -0.39 7.57
N PHE A 77 8.47 -0.46 6.79
CA PHE A 77 7.09 -0.45 7.27
C PHE A 77 6.46 -1.83 7.05
N THR A 78 5.15 -1.88 6.86
CA THR A 78 4.50 -3.09 6.32
C THR A 78 4.53 -3.04 4.79
N PRO A 79 4.42 -4.19 4.09
CA PRO A 79 4.55 -4.24 2.64
C PRO A 79 3.66 -3.24 1.89
N SER A 80 2.39 -3.11 2.26
CA SER A 80 1.46 -2.15 1.68
C SER A 80 1.92 -0.68 1.87
N VAL A 81 2.44 -0.34 3.05
CA VAL A 81 2.96 1.02 3.34
C VAL A 81 4.25 1.29 2.56
N ASP A 82 5.17 0.32 2.49
CA ASP A 82 6.39 0.46 1.71
C ASP A 82 6.11 0.49 0.20
N LEU A 83 5.13 -0.28 -0.29
CA LEU A 83 4.68 -0.20 -1.67
C LEU A 83 4.17 1.20 -2.00
N MET A 84 3.28 1.75 -1.17
CA MET A 84 2.80 3.13 -1.31
C MET A 84 3.97 4.13 -1.32
N ARG A 85 4.95 3.97 -0.42
CA ARG A 85 6.14 4.82 -0.37
C ARG A 85 6.93 4.76 -1.67
N GLU A 86 7.30 3.57 -2.14
CA GLU A 86 8.12 3.46 -3.35
C GLU A 86 7.36 3.98 -4.58
N VAL A 87 6.04 3.74 -4.69
CA VAL A 87 5.22 4.29 -5.80
C VAL A 87 5.12 5.81 -5.73
N LEU A 88 4.97 6.41 -4.55
CA LEU A 88 5.00 7.88 -4.40
C LEU A 88 6.36 8.48 -4.77
N LEU A 89 7.45 7.75 -4.52
CA LEU A 89 8.81 8.24 -4.78
C LEU A 89 9.23 8.03 -6.22
N ASP A 90 8.95 6.89 -6.82
CA ASP A 90 9.52 6.51 -8.12
C ASP A 90 8.47 6.15 -9.18
N GLY A 91 7.18 6.22 -8.82
CA GLY A 91 6.05 6.13 -9.74
C GLY A 91 5.96 4.76 -10.43
N GLU A 92 5.70 4.77 -11.73
CA GLU A 92 5.61 3.56 -12.55
C GLU A 92 6.93 2.78 -12.63
N LYS A 93 8.09 3.43 -12.37
CA LYS A 93 9.41 2.80 -12.48
C LYS A 93 9.62 1.67 -11.47
N VAL A 94 8.77 1.59 -10.46
CA VAL A 94 8.77 0.56 -9.43
C VAL A 94 8.32 -0.79 -10.00
N PHE A 95 7.44 -0.76 -11.00
CA PHE A 95 6.81 -1.95 -11.56
C PHE A 95 7.59 -2.53 -12.75
N ILE A 96 7.39 -3.82 -12.97
CA ILE A 96 7.73 -4.54 -14.20
C ILE A 96 6.54 -5.35 -14.66
N LEU A 97 6.42 -5.46 -15.98
CA LEU A 97 5.47 -6.34 -16.62
C LEU A 97 6.17 -7.64 -16.98
N SER A 98 5.49 -8.76 -16.74
CA SER A 98 5.99 -10.07 -17.11
C SER A 98 6.18 -10.19 -18.62
N ASN A 99 7.38 -10.60 -19.04
CA ASN A 99 7.67 -10.89 -20.45
C ASN A 99 6.90 -12.12 -20.98
N ARG A 100 6.22 -12.86 -20.09
CA ARG A 100 5.37 -14.01 -20.45
C ARG A 100 4.09 -13.59 -21.16
N VAL A 101 3.67 -12.33 -21.01
CA VAL A 101 2.48 -11.79 -21.67
C VAL A 101 2.86 -11.34 -23.08
N THR A 102 2.57 -12.18 -24.07
CA THR A 102 2.76 -11.86 -25.50
C THR A 102 1.54 -11.15 -26.12
N ASN A 103 0.39 -11.19 -25.45
CA ASN A 103 -0.84 -10.55 -25.91
C ASN A 103 -0.81 -9.03 -25.66
N ALA A 104 -0.86 -8.24 -26.74
CA ALA A 104 -0.81 -6.78 -26.68
C ALA A 104 -1.95 -6.16 -25.85
N SER A 105 -3.16 -6.71 -25.91
CA SER A 105 -4.31 -6.21 -25.15
C SER A 105 -4.11 -6.39 -23.64
N ILE A 106 -3.58 -7.54 -23.21
CA ILE A 106 -3.27 -7.78 -21.79
C ILE A 106 -2.16 -6.83 -21.32
N ARG A 107 -1.13 -6.61 -22.14
CA ARG A 107 -0.06 -5.67 -21.83
C ARG A 107 -0.58 -4.23 -21.70
N ASN A 108 -1.45 -3.79 -22.60
CA ASN A 108 -2.07 -2.47 -22.53
C ASN A 108 -2.94 -2.31 -21.29
N PHE A 109 -3.70 -3.35 -20.93
CA PHE A 109 -4.46 -3.37 -19.68
C PHE A 109 -3.53 -3.23 -18.46
N GLN A 110 -2.44 -3.98 -18.40
CA GLN A 110 -1.45 -3.86 -17.31
C GLN A 110 -0.84 -2.46 -17.21
N LEU A 111 -0.48 -1.85 -18.36
CA LEU A 111 0.03 -0.48 -18.39
C LEU A 111 -1.03 0.51 -17.88
N SER A 112 -2.29 0.34 -18.26
CA SER A 112 -3.39 1.18 -17.77
C SER A 112 -3.57 1.03 -16.25
N THR A 113 -3.43 -0.17 -15.70
CA THR A 113 -3.49 -0.38 -14.25
C THR A 113 -2.34 0.32 -13.52
N ILE A 114 -1.11 0.24 -14.05
CA ILE A 114 0.05 0.96 -13.46
C ILE A 114 -0.19 2.48 -13.48
N GLN A 115 -0.68 3.01 -14.59
CA GLN A 115 -1.01 4.43 -14.73
C GLN A 115 -2.10 4.85 -13.74
N GLU A 116 -3.12 4.01 -13.56
CA GLU A 116 -4.21 4.26 -12.63
C GLU A 116 -3.75 4.23 -11.17
N ILE A 117 -2.90 3.27 -10.79
CA ILE A 117 -2.27 3.22 -9.46
C ILE A 117 -1.46 4.51 -9.23
N LYS A 118 -0.63 4.92 -10.20
CA LYS A 118 0.17 6.15 -10.11
C LYS A 118 -0.70 7.40 -9.97
N ARG A 119 -1.84 7.47 -10.67
CA ARG A 119 -2.79 8.58 -10.58
C ARG A 119 -3.47 8.63 -9.21
N ARG A 120 -3.87 7.48 -8.66
CA ARG A 120 -4.59 7.38 -7.39
C ARG A 120 -3.69 7.44 -6.15
N ILE A 121 -2.39 7.11 -6.28
CA ILE A 121 -1.50 6.98 -5.11
C ILE A 121 -1.47 8.22 -4.20
N PRO A 122 -1.54 9.48 -4.69
CA PRO A 122 -1.59 10.65 -3.82
C PRO A 122 -2.84 10.66 -2.94
N HIS A 123 -4.01 10.36 -3.51
CA HIS A 123 -5.26 10.27 -2.75
C HIS A 123 -5.22 9.14 -1.71
N ILE A 124 -4.70 7.97 -2.09
CA ILE A 124 -4.53 6.84 -1.18
C ILE A 124 -3.62 7.25 0.00
N PHE A 125 -2.53 7.97 -0.27
CA PHE A 125 -1.63 8.47 0.76
C PHE A 125 -2.29 9.44 1.73
N PHE A 126 -3.04 10.44 1.24
CA PHE A 126 -3.76 11.37 2.12
C PHE A 126 -4.89 10.71 2.90
N SER A 127 -5.59 9.73 2.29
CA SER A 127 -6.58 8.92 2.99
C SER A 127 -5.93 8.15 4.13
N TYR A 128 -4.79 7.50 3.87
CA TYR A 128 -4.00 6.81 4.89
C TYR A 128 -3.56 7.74 6.04
N LEU A 129 -3.04 8.93 5.71
CA LEU A 129 -2.66 9.94 6.70
C LEU A 129 -3.85 10.44 7.53
N SER A 130 -5.01 10.62 6.91
CA SER A 130 -6.24 11.03 7.60
C SER A 130 -6.74 9.95 8.55
N ASP A 131 -6.66 8.68 8.14
CA ASP A 131 -6.97 7.53 9.00
C ASP A 131 -5.97 7.38 10.16
N LEU A 132 -4.70 7.78 9.98
CA LEU A 132 -3.76 7.88 11.07
C LEU A 132 -4.10 9.05 12.01
N GLN A 133 -4.44 10.22 11.47
CA GLN A 133 -4.80 11.42 12.23
C GLN A 133 -6.01 11.16 13.13
N SER A 134 -7.04 10.46 12.64
CA SER A 134 -8.25 10.12 13.41
C SER A 134 -7.98 9.22 14.62
N ARG A 135 -6.80 8.57 14.66
CA ARG A 135 -6.35 7.71 15.78
C ARG A 135 -5.45 8.45 16.78
N THR A 136 -5.20 9.73 16.55
CA THR A 136 -4.49 10.61 17.47
C THR A 136 -5.46 11.36 18.38
N ALA A 137 -4.93 12.05 19.40
CA ALA A 137 -5.75 12.69 20.42
C ALA A 137 -6.45 13.98 19.94
N THR A 138 -5.87 14.68 18.96
CA THR A 138 -6.39 15.96 18.43
C THR A 138 -6.29 15.99 16.91
N PRO A 139 -7.17 16.72 16.19
CA PRO A 139 -7.21 16.74 14.73
C PRO A 139 -5.99 17.42 14.08
N ASP A 140 -5.24 18.23 14.83
CA ASP A 140 -4.03 18.94 14.38
C ASP A 140 -2.72 18.19 14.70
N CYS A 141 -2.78 17.02 15.33
CA CYS A 141 -1.57 16.44 15.89
C CYS A 141 -0.49 16.06 14.86
N LEU A 142 -0.81 15.32 13.80
CA LEU A 142 0.23 14.91 12.85
C LEU A 142 0.83 16.11 12.13
N THR A 143 0.05 17.15 11.88
CA THR A 143 0.51 18.37 11.19
C THR A 143 1.31 19.30 12.11
N LYS A 144 1.17 19.13 13.43
CA LYS A 144 2.04 19.74 14.44
C LYS A 144 3.42 19.08 14.46
N TYR A 145 3.48 17.74 14.40
CA TYR A 145 4.73 16.98 14.56
C TYR A 145 5.41 16.56 13.25
N ILE A 146 4.71 16.67 12.12
CA ILE A 146 5.23 16.40 10.78
C ILE A 146 4.96 17.64 9.92
N PRO A 147 5.83 18.66 9.97
CA PRO A 147 5.58 19.95 9.29
C PRO A 147 5.37 19.82 7.77
N ASP A 148 6.02 18.84 7.14
CA ASP A 148 5.83 18.56 5.71
C ASP A 148 4.39 18.12 5.38
N LEU A 149 3.63 17.55 6.33
CA LEU A 149 2.20 17.28 6.12
C LEU A 149 1.40 18.57 5.96
N ARG A 150 1.74 19.63 6.68
CA ARG A 150 1.03 20.92 6.58
C ARG A 150 1.19 21.53 5.20
N TYR A 151 2.40 21.46 4.65
CA TYR A 151 2.69 21.89 3.27
C TYR A 151 1.76 21.19 2.27
N PHE A 152 1.65 19.87 2.39
CA PHE A 152 0.86 19.08 1.49
C PHE A 152 -0.64 19.19 1.73
N GLN A 153 -1.13 19.27 2.96
CA GLN A 153 -2.55 19.47 3.23
C GLN A 153 -3.05 20.80 2.67
N ASN A 154 -2.28 21.87 2.87
CA ASN A 154 -2.62 23.16 2.31
C ASN A 154 -2.73 23.05 0.79
N ARG A 155 -1.70 22.53 0.11
CA ARG A 155 -1.73 22.38 -1.36
C ARG A 155 -2.80 21.40 -1.83
N PHE A 156 -2.96 20.25 -1.19
CA PHE A 156 -3.93 19.23 -1.58
C PHE A 156 -5.37 19.70 -1.43
N LYS A 157 -5.70 20.48 -0.39
CA LYS A 157 -7.02 21.12 -0.23
C LYS A 157 -7.33 22.09 -1.37
N TYR A 158 -6.32 22.65 -2.03
CA TYR A 158 -6.49 23.50 -3.22
C TYR A 158 -6.36 22.73 -4.55
N LEU A 159 -5.94 21.47 -4.52
CA LEU A 159 -5.58 20.67 -5.69
C LEU A 159 -6.58 19.53 -5.94
N GLU A 160 -7.88 19.77 -5.75
CA GLU A 160 -8.95 18.81 -6.07
C GLU A 160 -9.05 18.43 -7.58
N ASN A 161 -8.16 18.98 -8.43
CA ASN A 161 -8.05 18.64 -9.85
C ASN A 161 -6.86 17.69 -10.12
N GLU A 162 -7.02 16.78 -11.08
CA GLU A 162 -6.02 15.75 -11.43
C GLU A 162 -4.61 16.29 -11.73
N LEU A 163 -4.49 17.52 -12.26
CA LEU A 163 -3.20 18.17 -12.54
C LEU A 163 -2.38 18.46 -11.27
N GLY A 164 -3.03 18.57 -10.11
CA GLY A 164 -2.39 18.84 -8.83
C GLY A 164 -1.75 17.64 -8.14
N THR A 165 -2.25 16.43 -8.41
CA THR A 165 -1.75 15.20 -7.77
C THR A 165 -0.40 14.78 -8.33
N THR A 166 -0.14 15.03 -9.62
CA THR A 166 1.17 14.82 -10.26
C THR A 166 2.26 15.73 -9.70
N GLN A 167 1.92 16.95 -9.27
CA GLN A 167 2.90 17.85 -8.64
C GLN A 167 3.36 17.34 -7.27
N LEU A 168 2.54 16.53 -6.59
CA LEU A 168 2.89 15.93 -5.30
C LEU A 168 4.07 14.97 -5.41
N ILE A 169 4.04 14.11 -6.45
CA ILE A 169 5.06 13.10 -6.72
C ILE A 169 6.43 13.74 -7.00
N ASN A 170 6.44 14.99 -7.47
CA ASN A 170 7.68 15.73 -7.74
C ASN A 170 8.41 16.20 -6.47
N GLU A 171 7.72 16.28 -5.33
CA GLU A 171 8.26 16.75 -4.05
C GLU A 171 8.85 15.60 -3.21
N LYS A 172 9.63 14.72 -3.86
CA LYS A 172 10.16 13.47 -3.28
C LYS A 172 10.83 13.66 -1.91
N ARG A 173 11.56 14.76 -1.72
CA ARG A 173 12.25 15.08 -0.45
C ARG A 173 11.26 15.19 0.71
N ARG A 174 10.16 15.92 0.52
CA ARG A 174 9.14 16.11 1.56
C ARG A 174 8.38 14.82 1.84
N ILE A 175 8.10 14.03 0.80
CA ILE A 175 7.50 12.69 0.96
C ILE A 175 8.42 11.80 1.82
N LYS A 176 9.73 11.77 1.53
CA LYS A 176 10.71 11.03 2.34
C LYS A 176 10.71 11.49 3.80
N ASN A 177 10.66 12.80 4.06
CA ASN A 177 10.61 13.33 5.41
C ASN A 177 9.35 12.91 6.18
N ILE A 178 8.20 12.86 5.51
CA ILE A 178 6.96 12.38 6.13
C ILE A 178 7.11 10.92 6.53
N PHE A 179 7.56 10.06 5.62
CA PHE A 179 7.79 8.66 5.97
C PHE A 179 8.84 8.51 7.07
N ASN A 180 9.93 9.27 7.05
CA ASN A 180 10.91 9.27 8.14
C ASN A 180 10.27 9.62 9.49
N SER A 181 9.38 10.61 9.52
CA SER A 181 8.65 11.00 10.73
C SER A 181 7.64 9.93 11.16
N LEU A 182 6.99 9.25 10.21
CA LEU A 182 6.02 8.18 10.47
C LEU A 182 6.64 6.92 11.07
N LYS A 183 7.96 6.71 10.96
CA LYS A 183 8.66 5.65 11.72
C LYS A 183 8.43 5.79 13.23
N GLU A 184 8.35 7.04 13.68
CA GLU A 184 8.16 7.41 15.08
C GLU A 184 6.68 7.66 15.43
N PHE A 185 5.74 7.12 14.64
CA PHE A 185 4.30 7.40 14.81
C PHE A 185 3.79 7.13 16.23
N GLN A 186 4.28 6.09 16.91
CA GLN A 186 3.88 5.82 18.30
C GLN A 186 4.35 6.92 19.27
N ASN A 187 5.55 7.46 19.06
CA ASN A 187 6.09 8.56 19.85
C ASN A 187 5.33 9.86 19.56
N ILE A 188 5.00 10.12 18.29
CA ILE A 188 4.12 11.24 17.90
C ILE A 188 2.77 11.12 18.60
N ARG A 189 2.15 9.93 18.59
CA ARG A 189 0.85 9.68 19.23
C ARG A 189 0.88 9.93 20.73
N LYS A 190 1.94 9.53 21.43
CA LYS A 190 2.13 9.84 22.87
C LYS A 190 2.20 11.35 23.12
N LYS A 191 3.01 12.07 22.34
CA LYS A 191 3.08 13.54 22.40
C LYS A 191 1.72 14.20 22.14
N CYS A 192 0.92 13.68 21.20
CA CYS A 192 -0.47 14.15 20.99
C CYS A 192 -1.32 14.06 22.26
N GLN A 193 -1.21 12.95 22.99
CA GLN A 193 -2.00 12.71 24.20
C GLN A 193 -1.58 13.64 25.34
N GLU A 194 -0.27 13.88 25.49
CA GLU A 194 0.27 14.81 26.46
C GLU A 194 -0.18 16.24 26.18
N ASP A 195 -0.09 16.68 24.92
CA ASP A 195 -0.58 18.00 24.47
C ASP A 195 -2.06 18.18 24.78
N LYS A 196 -2.89 17.18 24.47
CA LYS A 196 -4.33 17.22 24.78
C LYS A 196 -4.56 17.39 26.28
N LYS A 197 -3.92 16.57 27.11
CA LYS A 197 -4.01 16.68 28.58
C LYS A 197 -3.62 18.07 29.09
N GLN A 198 -2.61 18.70 28.49
CA GLN A 198 -2.21 20.07 28.86
C GLN A 198 -3.23 21.12 28.43
N ARG A 199 -3.82 20.99 27.23
CA ARG A 199 -4.90 21.88 26.75
C ARG A 199 -6.13 21.78 27.65
N ASP A 200 -6.57 20.57 27.98
CA ASP A 200 -7.74 20.32 28.82
C ASP A 200 -7.53 20.89 30.24
N LYS A 201 -6.32 20.73 30.82
CA LYS A 201 -5.97 21.33 32.12
C LYS A 201 -5.98 22.86 32.12
N LYS A 202 -5.62 23.50 31.01
CA LYS A 202 -5.66 24.97 30.88
C LYS A 202 -7.10 25.48 30.73
N ALA A 203 -7.92 24.77 29.96
CA ALA A 203 -9.33 25.12 29.78
C ALA A 203 -10.14 25.02 31.08
N ASN A 204 -9.87 24.02 31.93
CA ASN A 204 -10.56 23.86 33.23
C ASN A 204 -10.11 24.84 34.32
N LYS A 205 -9.08 25.65 34.07
CA LYS A 205 -8.57 26.68 35.00
C LYS A 205 -8.99 28.10 34.59
N SER A 206 -9.63 28.24 33.44
CA SER A 206 -10.08 29.50 32.86
C SER A 206 -11.59 29.62 32.94
#